data_AF-A0A5Q3L6T2-F1
#
_entry.id   AF-A0A5Q3L6T2-F1
#
_cell.length_a   1.000
_cell.length_b   1.000
_cell.length_c   1.000
_cell.angle_alpha   90.00
_cell.angle_beta   90.00
_cell.angle_gamma   90.00
#
_symmetry.space_group_name_H-M   'P 1'
#
loop_
_entity.id
_entity.type
_entity.pdbx_description
1 polymer ?
#
loop_
_entity_poly.entity_id
_entity_poly.type
_entity_poly.pdbx_seq_one_letter_code
_entity_poly.pdbx_strand_id
1 'polypeptide(L)'
;MSQGLVVTRFESEMLLALEVILKARPVQVLLQTLRHVRPCPSCFHRGGIAGIEDRLRKGVVQRLAKEGGYVQASYLRGENLTWGRVWQRTAPEELGLSLSRHSLEWLAWLAASHPEDEANWPPFRVEQLTLGDRLLLIWTYEAVRESDYGKAFRRLPFLVAEPFCQLAYADDFLKENESPFDFSSWMTTAGQAILEVYQSRLAQNWLAMEQRKVRIVAWQRLQSLGRQQLQLLTDYFTAIAGAGRRDLARFYLHFVRDLFRQPRELVQWTGGLDAAGTTLSERANTYRLAIAPLQAWQQVFAWQEAAQEVSYFEEEYALSQAWKLLWEEYQAEQLTLQVTALLHEARPF
;
A
#
# COMPACT_ATOMS: atom_id res chain seq x y z
N MET A 1 -26.40 -28.05 11.97
CA MET A 1 -27.22 -27.15 12.81
C MET A 1 -26.27 -26.23 13.55
N SER A 2 -26.12 -24.98 13.12
CA SER A 2 -25.33 -23.97 13.84
C SER A 2 -26.12 -23.51 15.06
N GLN A 3 -25.73 -23.96 16.26
CA GLN A 3 -26.18 -23.32 17.49
C GLN A 3 -25.87 -21.82 17.39
N GLY A 4 -26.86 -20.97 17.63
CA GLY A 4 -26.68 -19.52 17.58
C GLY A 4 -25.58 -19.12 18.56
N LEU A 5 -24.50 -18.53 18.05
CA LEU A 5 -23.43 -17.96 18.87
C LEU A 5 -24.04 -16.89 19.78
N VAL A 6 -24.10 -17.17 21.08
CA VAL A 6 -24.51 -16.18 22.08
C VAL A 6 -23.34 -15.21 22.26
N VAL A 7 -23.51 -13.98 21.79
CA VAL A 7 -22.53 -12.90 21.89
C VAL A 7 -23.15 -11.70 22.59
N THR A 8 -22.35 -10.98 23.38
CA THR A 8 -22.78 -9.71 23.96
C THR A 8 -22.94 -8.65 22.87
N ARG A 9 -23.63 -7.55 23.19
CA ARG A 9 -23.78 -6.43 22.25
C ARG A 9 -22.43 -5.83 21.85
N PHE A 10 -21.48 -5.71 22.78
CA PHE A 10 -20.14 -5.19 22.50
C PHE A 10 -19.37 -6.09 21.52
N GLU A 11 -19.38 -7.40 21.76
CA GLU A 11 -18.75 -8.37 20.84
C GLU A 11 -19.43 -8.39 19.48
N SER A 12 -20.75 -8.18 19.42
CA SER A 12 -21.46 -8.01 18.15
C SER A 12 -20.95 -6.79 17.36
N GLU A 13 -20.66 -5.67 18.02
CA GLU A 13 -20.07 -4.48 17.36
C GLU A 13 -18.66 -4.79 16.84
N MET A 14 -17.82 -5.50 17.62
CA MET A 14 -16.50 -5.94 17.17
C MET A 14 -16.58 -6.84 15.93
N LEU A 15 -17.54 -7.77 15.92
CA LEU A 15 -17.79 -8.66 14.78
C LEU A 15 -18.28 -7.90 13.55
N LEU A 16 -19.17 -6.91 13.73
CA LEU A 16 -19.63 -6.05 12.65
C LEU A 16 -18.50 -5.19 12.08
N ALA A 17 -17.67 -4.58 12.94
CA ALA A 17 -16.48 -3.86 12.53
C ALA A 17 -15.54 -4.76 11.72
N LEU A 18 -15.27 -5.97 12.21
CA LEU A 18 -14.46 -6.96 11.51
C LEU A 18 -15.06 -7.34 10.14
N GLU A 19 -16.37 -7.56 10.05
CA GLU A 19 -17.04 -7.87 8.77
C GLU A 19 -16.92 -6.72 7.77
N VAL A 20 -16.99 -5.45 8.22
CA VAL A 20 -16.75 -4.28 7.36
C VAL A 20 -15.29 -4.24 6.91
N ILE A 21 -14.36 -4.42 7.86
CA ILE A 21 -12.92 -4.46 7.56
C ILE A 21 -12.71 -5.51 6.48
N LEU A 22 -13.22 -6.73 6.61
CA LEU A 22 -13.08 -7.83 5.64
C LEU A 22 -13.90 -7.66 4.33
N LYS A 23 -14.50 -6.48 4.08
CA LYS A 23 -15.35 -6.18 2.92
C LYS A 23 -16.56 -7.12 2.76
N ALA A 24 -17.07 -7.66 3.87
CA ALA A 24 -18.31 -8.45 3.92
C ALA A 24 -19.55 -7.60 4.23
N ARG A 25 -19.35 -6.37 4.71
CA ARG A 25 -20.40 -5.40 5.04
C ARG A 25 -20.03 -4.00 4.50
N PRO A 26 -21.03 -3.13 4.28
CA PRO A 26 -20.78 -1.76 3.83
C PRO A 26 -20.16 -0.91 4.94
N VAL A 27 -19.31 0.07 4.56
CA VAL A 27 -18.56 0.94 5.49
C VAL A 27 -19.44 1.65 6.51
N GLN A 28 -20.69 1.99 6.13
CA GLN A 28 -21.64 2.71 6.98
C GLN A 28 -21.88 2.02 8.33
N VAL A 29 -21.77 0.69 8.38
CA VAL A 29 -21.90 -0.08 9.63
C VAL A 29 -20.77 0.27 10.60
N LEU A 30 -19.52 0.30 10.13
CA LEU A 30 -18.37 0.70 10.95
C LEU A 30 -18.46 2.17 11.38
N LEU A 31 -18.92 3.06 10.49
CA LEU A 31 -19.11 4.48 10.84
C LEU A 31 -20.17 4.67 11.93
N GLN A 32 -21.21 3.84 11.95
CA GLN A 32 -22.20 3.83 13.03
C GLN A 32 -21.59 3.33 14.35
N THR A 33 -20.80 2.25 14.32
CA THR A 33 -20.06 1.76 15.49
C THR A 33 -19.13 2.83 16.06
N LEU A 34 -18.35 3.50 15.21
CA LEU A 34 -17.45 4.59 15.60
C LEU A 34 -18.18 5.84 16.14
N ARG A 35 -19.46 6.03 15.80
CA ARG A 35 -20.30 7.11 16.34
C ARG A 35 -20.92 6.76 17.68
N HIS A 36 -21.19 5.48 17.93
CA HIS A 36 -21.92 5.00 19.09
C HIS A 36 -21.08 4.04 19.93
N VAL A 37 -19.92 4.54 20.37
CA VAL A 37 -18.96 3.78 21.18
C VAL A 37 -19.57 3.32 22.50
N ARG A 38 -19.07 2.19 23.02
CA ARG A 38 -19.55 1.56 24.25
C ARG A 38 -18.41 1.35 25.24
N PRO A 39 -18.66 1.36 26.55
CA PRO A 39 -17.63 1.00 27.52
C PRO A 39 -17.15 -0.43 27.23
N CYS A 40 -15.83 -0.60 27.15
CA CYS A 40 -15.22 -1.91 26.93
C CYS A 40 -15.45 -2.80 28.16
N PRO A 41 -15.95 -4.04 28.00
CA PRO A 41 -16.13 -4.95 29.13
C PRO A 41 -14.77 -5.43 29.68
N SER A 42 -14.74 -5.82 30.95
CA SER A 42 -13.53 -6.37 31.59
C SER A 42 -13.14 -7.75 31.08
N CYS A 43 -14.08 -8.48 30.47
CA CYS A 43 -13.83 -9.79 29.85
C CYS A 43 -14.73 -10.01 28.63
N PHE A 44 -14.24 -10.83 27.70
CA PHE A 44 -14.98 -11.29 26.53
C PHE A 44 -15.47 -12.72 26.74
N HIS A 45 -16.62 -13.05 26.18
CA HIS A 45 -17.14 -14.41 26.16
C HIS A 45 -16.33 -15.26 25.18
N ARG A 46 -16.04 -16.50 25.58
CA ARG A 46 -15.31 -17.46 24.75
C ARG A 46 -15.95 -17.65 23.36
N GLY A 47 -17.28 -17.60 23.28
CA GLY A 47 -18.01 -17.67 22.02
C GLY A 47 -17.75 -16.47 21.10
N GLY A 48 -17.75 -15.25 21.66
CA GLY A 48 -17.42 -14.03 20.91
C GLY A 48 -16.01 -14.08 20.33
N ILE A 49 -15.03 -14.45 21.15
CA ILE A 49 -13.63 -14.62 20.72
C ILE A 49 -13.50 -15.69 19.63
N ALA A 50 -14.10 -16.88 19.83
CA ALA A 50 -14.09 -17.92 18.80
C ALA A 50 -14.74 -17.46 17.49
N GLY A 51 -15.79 -16.64 17.56
CA GLY A 51 -16.43 -16.04 16.39
C GLY A 51 -15.56 -15.00 15.67
N ILE A 52 -14.72 -14.26 16.38
CA ILE A 52 -13.73 -13.34 15.81
C ILE A 52 -12.62 -14.14 15.14
N GLU A 53 -12.06 -15.14 15.83
CA GLU A 53 -11.01 -16.02 15.30
C GLU A 53 -11.44 -16.73 14.01
N ASP A 54 -12.66 -17.29 13.98
CA ASP A 54 -13.20 -17.97 12.81
C ASP A 54 -13.37 -17.01 11.61
N ARG A 55 -13.88 -15.79 11.86
CA ARG A 55 -14.04 -14.77 10.83
C ARG A 55 -12.71 -14.26 10.31
N LEU A 56 -11.71 -14.05 11.17
CA LEU A 56 -10.36 -13.68 10.75
C LEU A 56 -9.76 -14.77 9.88
N ARG A 57 -9.77 -16.02 10.33
CA ARG A 57 -9.20 -17.16 9.61
C ARG A 57 -9.79 -17.31 8.21
N LYS A 58 -11.11 -17.21 8.07
CA LYS A 58 -11.80 -17.38 6.78
C LYS A 58 -11.76 -16.12 5.94
N GLY A 59 -12.06 -14.98 6.55
CA GLY A 59 -12.27 -13.73 5.84
C GLY A 59 -10.98 -13.08 5.34
N VAL A 60 -9.85 -13.25 6.05
CA VAL A 60 -8.54 -12.77 5.57
C VAL A 60 -8.18 -13.46 4.25
N VAL A 61 -8.32 -14.79 4.19
CA VAL A 61 -8.08 -15.58 2.97
C VAL A 61 -9.04 -15.17 1.85
N GLN A 62 -10.33 -15.06 2.15
CA GLN A 62 -11.33 -14.64 1.17
C GLN A 62 -11.05 -13.24 0.61
N ARG A 63 -10.66 -12.28 1.46
CA ARG A 63 -10.31 -10.95 1.01
C ARG A 63 -9.06 -10.97 0.15
N LEU A 64 -7.96 -11.60 0.60
CA LEU A 64 -6.74 -11.70 -0.20
C LEU A 64 -6.99 -12.37 -1.57
N ALA A 65 -7.83 -13.41 -1.61
CA ALA A 65 -8.23 -14.03 -2.87
C ALA A 65 -8.93 -13.03 -3.81
N LYS A 66 -9.84 -12.20 -3.28
CA LYS A 66 -10.58 -11.17 -4.04
C LYS A 66 -9.71 -10.00 -4.49
N GLU A 67 -8.73 -9.59 -3.69
CA GLU A 67 -7.85 -8.46 -4.00
C GLU A 67 -6.84 -8.77 -5.12
N GLY A 68 -6.57 -10.05 -5.38
CA GLY A 68 -5.62 -10.45 -6.42
C GLY A 68 -5.06 -11.87 -6.24
N GLY A 69 -5.26 -12.49 -5.08
CA GLY A 69 -4.72 -13.82 -4.81
C GLY A 69 -5.23 -14.91 -5.76
N TYR A 70 -6.45 -14.76 -6.29
CA TYR A 70 -7.06 -15.70 -7.25
C TYR A 70 -6.60 -15.47 -8.71
N VAL A 71 -5.91 -14.36 -8.98
CA VAL A 71 -5.42 -14.03 -10.33
C VAL A 71 -4.25 -14.95 -10.68
N GLN A 72 -4.30 -15.52 -11.89
CA GLN A 72 -3.16 -16.25 -12.44
C GLN A 72 -2.13 -15.26 -12.96
N ALA A 73 -0.90 -15.38 -12.46
CA ALA A 73 0.22 -14.54 -12.86
C ALA A 73 1.54 -15.26 -12.57
N SER A 74 2.58 -14.87 -13.30
CA SER A 74 3.97 -15.23 -12.99
C SER A 74 4.51 -14.34 -11.89
N TYR A 75 5.27 -14.90 -10.96
CA TYR A 75 6.11 -14.15 -10.01
C TYR A 75 7.37 -14.96 -9.71
N LEU A 76 8.41 -14.28 -9.24
CA LEU A 76 9.66 -14.91 -8.85
C LEU A 76 9.51 -15.69 -7.55
N ARG A 77 10.12 -16.87 -7.50
CA ARG A 77 10.29 -17.72 -6.32
C ARG A 77 11.73 -18.21 -6.30
N GLY A 78 12.57 -17.57 -5.49
CA GLY A 78 14.02 -17.63 -5.69
C GLY A 78 14.35 -17.11 -7.09
N GLU A 79 15.13 -17.87 -7.84
CA GLU A 79 15.54 -17.52 -9.21
C GLU A 79 14.51 -17.92 -10.29
N ASN A 80 13.48 -18.69 -9.93
CA ASN A 80 12.56 -19.27 -10.90
C ASN A 80 11.29 -18.44 -11.05
N LEU A 81 10.90 -18.17 -12.30
CA LEU A 81 9.59 -17.62 -12.63
C LEU A 81 8.52 -18.71 -12.48
N THR A 82 7.62 -18.55 -11.51
CA THR A 82 6.56 -19.52 -11.24
C THR A 82 5.21 -18.95 -11.65
N TRP A 83 4.45 -19.68 -12.47
CA TRP A 83 3.10 -19.33 -12.87
C TRP A 83 2.04 -19.96 -11.97
N GLY A 84 0.94 -19.26 -11.70
CA GLY A 84 -0.20 -19.81 -10.97
C GLY A 84 -0.96 -18.74 -10.21
N ARG A 85 -1.76 -19.13 -9.24
CA ARG A 85 -2.33 -18.27 -8.19
C ARG A 85 -1.40 -18.23 -6.98
N VAL A 86 -1.59 -17.30 -6.06
CA VAL A 86 -0.66 -17.13 -4.91
C VAL A 86 -0.46 -18.44 -4.12
N TRP A 87 -1.54 -19.15 -3.78
CA TRP A 87 -1.45 -20.45 -3.07
C TRP A 87 -1.00 -21.64 -3.93
N GLN A 88 -0.90 -21.46 -5.26
CA GLN A 88 -0.31 -22.47 -6.14
C GLN A 88 1.21 -22.29 -6.23
N ARG A 89 1.71 -21.07 -5.99
CA ARG A 89 3.14 -20.72 -6.05
C ARG A 89 3.84 -20.72 -4.69
N THR A 90 3.08 -20.65 -3.60
CA THR A 90 3.61 -20.56 -2.25
C THR A 90 2.85 -21.54 -1.37
N ALA A 91 3.59 -22.34 -0.59
CA ALA A 91 3.00 -23.34 0.29
C ALA A 91 2.11 -22.68 1.35
N PRO A 92 0.98 -23.29 1.74
CA PRO A 92 0.08 -22.73 2.76
C PRO A 92 0.77 -22.38 4.08
N GLU A 93 1.77 -23.15 4.49
CA GLU A 93 2.56 -22.95 5.71
C GLU A 93 3.39 -21.65 5.65
N GLU A 94 3.84 -21.29 4.44
CA GLU A 94 4.60 -20.07 4.18
C GLU A 94 3.70 -18.84 3.99
N LEU A 95 2.42 -19.05 3.70
CA LEU A 95 1.39 -18.00 3.61
C LEU A 95 0.68 -17.75 4.94
N GLY A 96 0.98 -18.55 5.97
CA GLY A 96 0.34 -18.47 7.27
C GLY A 96 0.49 -17.09 7.90
N LEU A 97 -0.60 -16.35 8.02
CA LEU A 97 -0.63 -15.09 8.75
C LEU A 97 -0.99 -15.34 10.20
N SER A 98 -0.08 -14.97 11.10
CA SER A 98 -0.40 -14.87 12.52
C SER A 98 -1.12 -13.55 12.78
N LEU A 99 -2.21 -13.61 13.55
CA LEU A 99 -2.83 -12.43 14.17
C LEU A 99 -2.59 -12.56 15.67
N SER A 100 -2.09 -11.52 16.30
CA SER A 100 -1.78 -11.52 17.72
C SER A 100 -2.95 -10.95 18.53
N ARG A 101 -2.73 -10.79 19.85
CA ARG A 101 -3.69 -10.09 20.71
C ARG A 101 -4.01 -8.66 20.24
N HIS A 102 -3.09 -8.01 19.52
CA HIS A 102 -3.28 -6.65 19.02
C HIS A 102 -4.45 -6.54 18.05
N SER A 103 -4.75 -7.60 17.29
CA SER A 103 -5.96 -7.64 16.45
C SER A 103 -7.25 -7.56 17.27
N LEU A 104 -7.29 -8.25 18.42
CA LEU A 104 -8.46 -8.20 19.31
C LEU A 104 -8.54 -6.85 20.05
N GLU A 105 -7.42 -6.36 20.56
CA GLU A 105 -7.31 -5.04 21.20
C GLU A 105 -7.75 -3.93 20.24
N TRP A 106 -7.39 -4.04 18.96
CA TRP A 106 -7.81 -3.12 17.92
C TRP A 106 -9.32 -3.13 17.70
N LEU A 107 -9.93 -4.31 17.54
CA LEU A 107 -11.38 -4.44 17.38
C LEU A 107 -12.13 -3.91 18.60
N ALA A 108 -11.61 -4.15 19.80
CA ALA A 108 -12.19 -3.64 21.03
C ALA A 108 -12.10 -2.11 21.09
N TRP A 109 -10.95 -1.54 20.70
CA TRP A 109 -10.77 -0.10 20.60
C TRP A 109 -11.75 0.56 19.62
N LEU A 110 -11.93 -0.02 18.42
CA LEU A 110 -12.91 0.49 17.44
C LEU A 110 -14.34 0.52 17.99
N ALA A 111 -14.69 -0.41 18.88
CA ALA A 111 -16.02 -0.46 19.50
C ALA A 111 -16.13 0.43 20.75
N ALA A 112 -15.01 0.83 21.36
CA ALA A 112 -14.98 1.49 22.65
C ALA A 112 -14.51 2.95 22.64
N SER A 113 -13.84 3.39 21.57
CA SER A 113 -13.15 4.68 21.55
C SER A 113 -13.37 5.41 20.24
N HIS A 114 -13.41 6.74 20.32
CA HIS A 114 -13.42 7.58 19.13
C HIS A 114 -11.98 7.77 18.64
N PRO A 115 -11.73 7.70 17.32
CA PRO A 115 -10.38 7.86 16.77
C PRO A 115 -9.85 9.29 16.96
N GLU A 116 -10.72 10.26 17.24
CA GLU A 116 -10.34 11.65 17.54
C GLU A 116 -9.81 11.84 18.98
N ASP A 117 -10.04 10.86 19.86
CA ASP A 117 -9.61 10.92 21.26
C ASP A 117 -8.20 10.34 21.41
N GLU A 118 -7.20 11.22 21.26
CA GLU A 118 -5.78 10.87 21.27
C GLU A 118 -5.32 10.23 22.59
N ALA A 119 -5.95 10.59 23.70
CA ALA A 119 -5.62 10.03 25.02
C ALA A 119 -5.95 8.54 25.11
N ASN A 120 -6.86 8.06 24.27
CA ASN A 120 -7.32 6.67 24.23
C ASN A 120 -6.78 5.90 23.02
N TRP A 121 -5.83 6.44 22.25
CA TRP A 121 -5.22 5.71 21.15
C TRP A 121 -4.50 4.44 21.63
N PRO A 122 -4.60 3.32 20.88
CA PRO A 122 -3.94 2.11 21.29
C PRO A 122 -2.41 2.31 21.18
N PRO A 123 -1.64 1.95 22.22
CA PRO A 123 -0.21 2.23 22.31
C PRO A 123 0.63 1.24 21.48
N PHE A 124 0.14 0.84 20.31
CA PHE A 124 0.78 -0.14 19.46
C PHE A 124 2.08 0.42 18.87
N ARG A 125 3.11 -0.45 18.83
CA ARG A 125 4.36 -0.19 18.12
C ARG A 125 4.46 -1.13 16.93
N VAL A 126 4.86 -0.61 15.78
CA VAL A 126 4.86 -1.37 14.51
C VAL A 126 5.71 -2.65 14.60
N GLU A 127 6.79 -2.62 15.39
CA GLU A 127 7.71 -3.73 15.61
C GLU A 127 7.08 -4.87 16.42
N GLN A 128 6.00 -4.60 17.18
CA GLN A 128 5.28 -5.59 17.98
C GLN A 128 4.14 -6.26 17.20
N LEU A 129 3.77 -5.71 16.04
CA LEU A 129 2.66 -6.19 15.24
C LEU A 129 3.12 -7.28 14.28
N THR A 130 2.36 -8.37 14.21
CA THR A 130 2.54 -9.39 13.17
C THR A 130 2.10 -8.83 11.81
N LEU A 131 2.45 -9.52 10.71
CA LEU A 131 1.93 -9.15 9.39
C LEU A 131 0.40 -9.17 9.31
N GLY A 132 -0.24 -10.13 9.99
CA GLY A 132 -1.69 -10.21 10.05
C GLY A 132 -2.31 -9.00 10.76
N ASP A 133 -1.72 -8.58 11.89
CA ASP A 133 -2.16 -7.38 12.60
C ASP A 133 -2.01 -6.12 11.71
N ARG A 134 -0.84 -5.93 11.11
CA ARG A 134 -0.56 -4.79 10.21
C ARG A 134 -1.55 -4.72 9.06
N LEU A 135 -1.81 -5.86 8.42
CA LEU A 135 -2.76 -5.96 7.32
C LEU A 135 -4.18 -5.58 7.78
N LEU A 136 -4.62 -6.05 8.95
CA LEU A 136 -5.92 -5.71 9.52
C LEU A 136 -6.05 -4.20 9.79
N LEU A 137 -4.99 -3.56 10.30
CA LEU A 137 -4.95 -2.11 10.55
C LEU A 137 -5.03 -1.31 9.25
N ILE A 138 -4.24 -1.68 8.23
CA ILE A 138 -4.26 -1.05 6.90
C ILE A 138 -5.66 -1.18 6.28
N TRP A 139 -6.27 -2.34 6.41
CA TRP A 139 -7.62 -2.60 5.94
C TRP A 139 -8.70 -1.81 6.64
N THR A 140 -8.52 -1.57 7.93
CA THR A 140 -9.39 -0.70 8.70
C THR A 140 -9.27 0.73 8.19
N TYR A 141 -8.04 1.22 8.00
CA TYR A 141 -7.78 2.53 7.41
C TYR A 141 -8.41 2.67 6.03
N GLU A 142 -8.18 1.71 5.13
CA GLU A 142 -8.78 1.70 3.79
C GLU A 142 -10.31 1.82 3.85
N ALA A 143 -10.96 1.11 4.76
CA ALA A 143 -12.41 1.14 4.89
C ALA A 143 -12.91 2.54 5.27
N VAL A 144 -12.23 3.25 6.19
CA VAL A 144 -12.67 4.56 6.70
C VAL A 144 -12.01 5.76 6.02
N ARG A 145 -11.08 5.53 5.09
CA ARG A 145 -10.22 6.55 4.46
C ARG A 145 -10.97 7.78 3.94
N GLU A 146 -12.10 7.54 3.28
CA GLU A 146 -12.94 8.58 2.63
C GLU A 146 -14.01 9.16 3.56
N SER A 147 -14.02 8.77 4.84
CA SER A 147 -14.94 9.30 5.85
C SER A 147 -14.29 10.41 6.69
N ASP A 148 -15.10 11.09 7.50
CA ASP A 148 -14.60 12.12 8.44
C ASP A 148 -13.57 11.54 9.42
N TYR A 149 -13.71 10.27 9.79
CA TYR A 149 -12.75 9.58 10.66
C TYR A 149 -11.41 9.29 9.97
N GLY A 150 -11.33 9.28 8.63
CA GLY A 150 -10.10 9.02 7.90
C GLY A 150 -8.95 9.96 8.32
N LYS A 151 -9.27 11.23 8.61
CA LYS A 151 -8.29 12.22 9.09
C LYS A 151 -7.70 11.84 10.45
N ALA A 152 -8.53 11.33 11.36
CA ALA A 152 -8.07 10.90 12.68
C ALA A 152 -7.17 9.67 12.57
N PHE A 153 -7.53 8.70 11.73
CA PHE A 153 -6.72 7.50 11.51
C PHE A 153 -5.34 7.81 10.92
N ARG A 154 -5.24 8.81 10.03
CA ARG A 154 -3.95 9.26 9.46
C ARG A 154 -2.95 9.75 10.52
N ARG A 155 -3.43 10.10 11.71
CA ARG A 155 -2.59 10.59 12.82
C ARG A 155 -2.18 9.47 13.78
N LEU A 156 -2.74 8.27 13.65
CA LEU A 156 -2.38 7.14 14.52
C LEU A 156 -0.90 6.78 14.33
N PRO A 157 -0.07 6.81 15.39
CA PRO A 157 1.39 6.69 15.26
C PRO A 157 1.84 5.44 14.50
N PHE A 158 1.19 4.29 14.75
CA PHE A 158 1.54 3.03 14.08
C PHE A 158 1.12 3.00 12.59
N LEU A 159 0.07 3.72 12.17
CA LEU A 159 -0.26 3.83 10.74
C LEU A 159 0.71 4.77 10.02
N VAL A 160 1.09 5.88 10.66
CA VAL A 160 2.13 6.80 10.15
C VAL A 160 3.48 6.11 10.01
N ALA A 161 3.78 5.12 10.86
CA ALA A 161 5.00 4.34 10.80
C ALA A 161 4.93 3.12 9.85
N GLU A 162 3.74 2.71 9.39
CA GLU A 162 3.57 1.50 8.59
C GLU A 162 3.89 1.75 7.10
N PRO A 163 5.02 1.26 6.56
CA PRO A 163 5.49 1.57 5.21
C PRO A 163 4.55 1.07 4.11
N PHE A 164 3.85 -0.05 4.30
CA PHE A 164 2.94 -0.56 3.28
C PHE A 164 1.66 0.28 3.18
N CYS A 165 1.17 0.79 4.31
CA CYS A 165 0.07 1.76 4.30
C CYS A 165 0.45 3.02 3.52
N GLN A 166 1.68 3.50 3.75
CA GLN A 166 2.22 4.68 3.09
C GLN A 166 2.45 4.42 1.60
N LEU A 167 2.95 3.24 1.20
CA LEU A 167 3.08 2.84 -0.20
C LEU A 167 1.72 2.85 -0.91
N ALA A 168 0.66 2.39 -0.24
CA ALA A 168 -0.68 2.37 -0.82
C ALA A 168 -1.36 3.74 -0.88
N TYR A 169 -1.00 4.67 0.00
CA TYR A 169 -1.70 5.94 0.22
C TYR A 169 -0.75 7.11 0.56
N ALA A 170 0.30 7.30 -0.25
CA ALA A 170 1.37 8.27 0.03
C ALA A 170 0.87 9.72 0.23
N ASP A 171 -0.24 10.10 -0.41
CA ASP A 171 -0.84 11.43 -0.29
C ASP A 171 -1.49 11.72 1.06
N ASP A 172 -1.76 10.68 1.85
CA ASP A 172 -2.42 10.82 3.16
C ASP A 172 -1.44 11.00 4.32
N PHE A 173 -0.21 10.52 4.19
CA PHE A 173 0.75 10.40 5.28
C PHE A 173 1.96 11.32 5.09
N LEU A 174 1.74 12.61 4.77
CA LEU A 174 2.89 13.50 4.60
C LEU A 174 3.69 13.64 5.88
N LYS A 175 4.97 13.26 5.81
CA LYS A 175 5.92 13.41 6.92
C LYS A 175 6.59 14.78 6.87
N GLU A 176 6.84 15.31 8.06
CA GLU A 176 7.73 16.47 8.22
C GLU A 176 9.21 16.06 8.17
N ASN A 177 9.53 14.82 8.58
CA ASN A 177 10.89 14.31 8.65
C ASN A 177 11.20 13.29 7.54
N GLU A 178 12.39 13.39 6.96
CA GLU A 178 12.90 12.55 5.87
C GLU A 178 13.53 11.23 6.39
N SER A 179 12.84 10.52 7.29
CA SER A 179 13.30 9.19 7.73
C SER A 179 13.03 8.13 6.66
N PRO A 180 13.98 7.22 6.38
CA PRO A 180 13.78 6.12 5.44
C PRO A 180 12.59 5.22 5.81
N PHE A 181 11.98 4.59 4.81
CA PHE A 181 10.89 3.64 4.98
C PHE A 181 11.45 2.22 5.13
N ASP A 182 11.21 1.58 6.28
CA ASP A 182 11.69 0.23 6.55
C ASP A 182 10.68 -0.85 6.07
N PHE A 183 10.92 -1.42 4.89
CA PHE A 183 10.10 -2.51 4.34
C PHE A 183 10.51 -3.93 4.80
N SER A 184 11.44 -4.08 5.74
CA SER A 184 12.03 -5.39 6.12
C SER A 184 10.97 -6.44 6.47
N SER A 185 9.94 -6.09 7.25
CA SER A 185 8.85 -7.01 7.61
C SER A 185 8.07 -7.53 6.39
N TRP A 186 7.96 -6.72 5.35
CA TRP A 186 7.26 -7.05 4.11
C TRP A 186 8.10 -7.87 3.13
N MET A 187 9.41 -7.99 3.38
CA MET A 187 10.32 -8.81 2.57
C MET A 187 10.39 -10.27 3.03
N THR A 188 9.58 -10.68 4.00
CA THR A 188 9.34 -12.10 4.33
C THR A 188 8.51 -12.78 3.23
N THR A 189 8.54 -14.12 3.16
CA THR A 189 7.76 -14.87 2.14
C THR A 189 6.27 -14.52 2.14
N ALA A 190 5.64 -14.45 3.32
CA ALA A 190 4.24 -14.05 3.46
C ALA A 190 4.01 -12.58 3.09
N GLY A 191 4.91 -11.68 3.49
CA GLY A 191 4.84 -10.25 3.15
C GLY A 191 4.93 -10.02 1.63
N GLN A 192 5.88 -10.68 0.96
CA GLN A 192 6.02 -10.63 -0.48
C GLN A 192 4.77 -11.18 -1.19
N ALA A 193 4.20 -12.29 -0.71
CA ALA A 193 2.95 -12.82 -1.25
C ALA A 193 1.77 -11.84 -1.10
N ILE A 194 1.69 -11.09 0.01
CA ILE A 194 0.71 -10.00 0.16
C ILE A 194 0.98 -8.89 -0.86
N LEU A 195 2.24 -8.47 -1.04
CA LEU A 195 2.59 -7.46 -2.05
C LEU A 195 2.21 -7.89 -3.47
N GLU A 196 2.32 -9.18 -3.81
CA GLU A 196 1.85 -9.73 -5.10
C GLU A 196 0.34 -9.61 -5.27
N VAL A 197 -0.43 -9.89 -4.21
CA VAL A 197 -1.89 -9.74 -4.21
C VAL A 197 -2.26 -8.28 -4.46
N TYR A 198 -1.49 -7.33 -3.92
CA TYR A 198 -1.81 -5.91 -3.96
C TYR A 198 -1.35 -5.17 -5.21
N GLN A 199 -0.67 -5.82 -6.16
CA GLN A 199 -0.09 -5.13 -7.32
C GLN A 199 -1.12 -4.28 -8.10
N SER A 200 -2.30 -4.83 -8.42
CA SER A 200 -3.34 -4.08 -9.14
C SER A 200 -3.90 -2.93 -8.31
N ARG A 201 -4.09 -3.13 -7.00
CA ARG A 201 -4.62 -2.11 -6.10
C ARG A 201 -3.64 -0.96 -5.92
N LEU A 202 -2.35 -1.26 -5.74
CA LEU A 202 -1.29 -0.26 -5.67
C LEU A 202 -1.25 0.57 -6.95
N ALA A 203 -1.25 -0.07 -8.13
CA ALA A 203 -1.23 0.65 -9.40
C ALA A 203 -2.40 1.65 -9.54
N GLN A 204 -3.62 1.20 -9.17
CA GLN A 204 -4.82 2.05 -9.17
C GLN A 204 -4.72 3.21 -8.19
N ASN A 205 -4.23 2.94 -6.97
CA ASN A 205 -4.07 3.98 -5.95
C ASN A 205 -3.06 5.04 -6.39
N TRP A 206 -1.91 4.63 -6.95
CA TRP A 206 -0.90 5.54 -7.48
C TRP A 206 -1.41 6.39 -8.63
N LEU A 207 -2.15 5.80 -9.57
CA LEU A 207 -2.80 6.55 -10.64
C LEU A 207 -3.78 7.59 -10.09
N ALA A 208 -4.60 7.20 -9.11
CA ALA A 208 -5.56 8.10 -8.48
C ALA A 208 -4.87 9.22 -7.68
N MET A 209 -3.74 8.94 -7.02
CA MET A 209 -2.92 9.95 -6.34
C MET A 209 -2.40 11.00 -7.33
N GLU A 210 -1.83 10.56 -8.45
CA GLU A 210 -1.32 11.48 -9.48
C GLU A 210 -2.43 12.34 -10.08
N GLN A 211 -3.60 11.77 -10.36
CA GLN A 211 -4.75 12.52 -10.87
C GLN A 211 -5.27 13.56 -9.88
N ARG A 212 -5.13 13.33 -8.57
CA ARG A 212 -5.54 14.29 -7.54
C ARG A 212 -4.56 15.46 -7.38
N LYS A 213 -3.30 15.34 -7.82
CA LYS A 213 -2.29 16.40 -7.65
C LYS A 213 -2.68 17.73 -8.29
N VAL A 214 -3.42 17.70 -9.41
CA VAL A 214 -3.92 18.92 -10.08
C VAL A 214 -4.77 19.80 -9.16
N ARG A 215 -5.35 19.23 -8.09
CA ARG A 215 -6.17 19.95 -7.10
C ARG A 215 -5.34 20.59 -5.97
N ILE A 216 -4.04 20.35 -5.94
CA ILE A 216 -3.15 20.91 -4.92
C ILE A 216 -2.76 22.32 -5.36
N VAL A 217 -3.25 23.32 -4.63
CA VAL A 217 -2.97 24.74 -4.90
C VAL A 217 -1.67 25.20 -4.21
N ALA A 218 -1.36 24.61 -3.05
CA ALA A 218 -0.21 25.01 -2.23
C ALA A 218 1.09 24.38 -2.74
N TRP A 219 2.03 25.22 -3.18
CA TRP A 219 3.35 24.82 -3.69
C TRP A 219 4.12 23.90 -2.74
N GLN A 220 4.23 24.30 -1.46
CA GLN A 220 4.96 23.52 -0.45
C GLN A 220 4.35 22.13 -0.26
N ARG A 221 3.01 22.02 -0.29
CA ARG A 221 2.32 20.74 -0.17
C ARG A 221 2.65 19.81 -1.35
N LEU A 222 2.66 20.33 -2.58
CA LEU A 222 3.02 19.55 -3.76
C LEU A 222 4.50 19.12 -3.73
N GLN A 223 5.39 20.01 -3.30
CA GLN A 223 6.82 19.68 -3.12
C GLN A 223 7.01 18.57 -2.08
N SER A 224 6.42 18.68 -0.89
CA SER A 224 6.54 17.68 0.16
C SER A 224 5.97 16.33 -0.29
N LEU A 225 4.83 16.34 -0.98
CA LEU A 225 4.26 15.12 -1.58
C LEU A 225 5.21 14.48 -2.59
N GLY A 226 5.77 15.28 -3.51
CA GLY A 226 6.72 14.81 -4.51
C GLY A 226 7.96 14.16 -3.89
N ARG A 227 8.59 14.83 -2.91
CA ARG A 227 9.77 14.29 -2.21
C ARG A 227 9.44 12.96 -1.52
N GLN A 228 8.33 12.91 -0.79
CA GLN A 228 7.94 11.69 -0.09
C GLN A 228 7.64 10.54 -1.05
N GLN A 229 6.90 10.78 -2.14
CA GLN A 229 6.61 9.73 -3.11
C GLN A 229 7.88 9.18 -3.75
N LEU A 230 8.85 10.03 -4.09
CA LEU A 230 10.13 9.58 -4.62
C LEU A 230 10.90 8.77 -3.59
N GLN A 231 11.07 9.27 -2.37
CA GLN A 231 11.79 8.57 -1.30
C GLN A 231 11.15 7.20 -1.02
N LEU A 232 9.83 7.15 -0.92
CA LEU A 232 9.07 5.93 -0.67
C LEU A 232 9.24 4.89 -1.78
N LEU A 233 9.21 5.30 -3.06
CA LEU A 233 9.46 4.41 -4.18
C LEU A 233 10.91 3.94 -4.20
N THR A 234 11.88 4.83 -3.96
CA THR A 234 13.31 4.48 -3.89
C THR A 234 13.59 3.47 -2.78
N ASP A 235 13.05 3.67 -1.58
CA ASP A 235 13.23 2.74 -0.45
C ASP A 235 12.55 1.40 -0.73
N TYR A 236 11.33 1.43 -1.30
CA TYR A 236 10.64 0.20 -1.70
C TYR A 236 11.40 -0.57 -2.78
N PHE A 237 11.87 0.11 -3.84
CA PHE A 237 12.65 -0.50 -4.92
C PHE A 237 13.98 -1.06 -4.43
N THR A 238 14.63 -0.37 -3.51
CA THR A 238 15.86 -0.87 -2.86
C THR A 238 15.57 -2.14 -2.05
N ALA A 239 14.48 -2.16 -1.27
CA ALA A 239 14.09 -3.32 -0.47
C ALA A 239 13.76 -4.54 -1.34
N ILE A 240 12.96 -4.38 -2.40
CA ILE A 240 12.60 -5.51 -3.28
C ILE A 240 13.78 -5.98 -4.12
N ALA A 241 14.67 -5.08 -4.55
CA ALA A 241 15.88 -5.47 -5.26
C ALA A 241 16.83 -6.26 -4.35
N GLY A 242 17.04 -5.79 -3.11
CA GLY A 242 17.83 -6.51 -2.10
C GLY A 242 17.24 -7.87 -1.72
N ALA A 243 15.92 -8.05 -1.84
CA ALA A 243 15.25 -9.32 -1.63
C ALA A 243 15.24 -10.23 -2.88
N GLY A 244 15.83 -9.81 -4.01
CA GLY A 244 15.77 -10.55 -5.29
C GLY A 244 14.37 -10.60 -5.91
N ARG A 245 13.49 -9.66 -5.57
CA ARG A 245 12.06 -9.62 -5.92
C ARG A 245 11.69 -8.41 -6.76
N ARG A 246 12.49 -8.09 -7.78
CA ARG A 246 12.21 -6.96 -8.72
C ARG A 246 10.85 -7.10 -9.40
N ASP A 247 10.31 -8.31 -9.53
CA ASP A 247 8.95 -8.57 -10.01
C ASP A 247 7.85 -7.88 -9.19
N LEU A 248 8.10 -7.54 -7.92
CA LEU A 248 7.18 -6.76 -7.09
C LEU A 248 7.10 -5.27 -7.46
N ALA A 249 7.92 -4.79 -8.41
CA ALA A 249 7.79 -3.48 -9.03
C ALA A 249 6.71 -3.44 -10.14
N ARG A 250 6.06 -4.57 -10.44
CA ARG A 250 5.03 -4.65 -11.49
C ARG A 250 3.92 -3.61 -11.35
N PHE A 251 3.48 -3.29 -10.13
CA PHE A 251 2.46 -2.27 -9.91
C PHE A 251 2.88 -0.91 -10.45
N TYR A 252 4.18 -0.59 -10.36
CA TYR A 252 4.73 0.67 -10.83
C TYR A 252 4.77 0.71 -12.35
N LEU A 253 5.20 -0.38 -13.02
CA LEU A 253 5.10 -0.52 -14.47
C LEU A 253 3.65 -0.37 -14.95
N HIS A 254 2.71 -1.00 -14.24
CA HIS A 254 1.27 -0.88 -14.52
C HIS A 254 0.77 0.55 -14.34
N PHE A 255 1.15 1.21 -13.25
CA PHE A 255 0.81 2.60 -12.96
C PHE A 255 1.32 3.53 -14.06
N VAL A 256 2.60 3.43 -14.45
CA VAL A 256 3.18 4.29 -15.49
C VAL A 256 2.52 4.04 -16.84
N ARG A 257 2.30 2.77 -17.22
CA ARG A 257 1.55 2.44 -18.44
C ARG A 257 0.16 3.08 -18.44
N ASP A 258 -0.58 2.93 -17.35
CA ASP A 258 -1.94 3.45 -17.24
C ASP A 258 -1.98 4.98 -17.19
N LEU A 259 -0.97 5.61 -16.59
CA LEU A 259 -0.76 7.04 -16.62
C LEU A 259 -0.58 7.51 -18.07
N PHE A 260 0.29 6.87 -18.86
CA PHE A 260 0.59 7.26 -20.25
C PHE A 260 -0.32 6.65 -21.33
N ARG A 261 -1.47 6.07 -20.97
CA ARG A 261 -2.52 5.70 -21.95
C ARG A 261 -2.97 6.87 -22.82
N GLN A 262 -2.82 8.09 -22.31
CA GLN A 262 -3.02 9.33 -23.04
C GLN A 262 -1.74 10.17 -22.94
N PRO A 263 -1.42 10.99 -23.96
CA PRO A 263 -0.33 11.95 -23.85
C PRO A 263 -0.44 12.79 -22.58
N ARG A 264 0.70 12.99 -21.91
CA ARG A 264 0.79 13.73 -20.67
C ARG A 264 1.64 14.97 -20.86
N GLU A 265 1.22 16.04 -20.21
CA GLU A 265 1.89 17.34 -20.21
C GLU A 265 2.06 17.79 -18.76
N LEU A 266 3.14 18.51 -18.46
CA LEU A 266 3.46 18.93 -17.11
C LEU A 266 2.33 19.73 -16.43
N VAL A 267 1.58 20.51 -17.21
CA VAL A 267 0.43 21.30 -16.74
C VAL A 267 -0.64 20.45 -16.05
N GLN A 268 -0.74 19.16 -16.37
CA GLN A 268 -1.70 18.26 -15.72
C GLN A 268 -1.40 18.02 -14.24
N TRP A 269 -0.16 18.25 -13.80
CA TRP A 269 0.22 18.18 -12.39
C TRP A 269 0.27 19.55 -11.71
N THR A 270 0.58 20.60 -12.46
CA THR A 270 0.94 21.92 -11.93
C THR A 270 -0.12 22.99 -12.18
N GLY A 271 -1.14 22.69 -12.99
CA GLY A 271 -2.16 23.66 -13.41
C GLY A 271 -3.05 24.21 -12.30
N GLY A 272 -3.07 23.58 -11.12
CA GLY A 272 -3.78 24.08 -9.94
C GLY A 272 -3.00 25.07 -9.08
N LEU A 273 -1.70 25.29 -9.36
CA LEU A 273 -0.83 26.10 -8.52
C LEU A 273 -1.06 27.60 -8.74
N ASP A 274 -1.10 28.36 -7.64
CA ASP A 274 -1.17 29.82 -7.69
C ASP A 274 0.22 30.44 -7.87
N ALA A 275 0.51 31.00 -9.05
CA ALA A 275 1.83 31.55 -9.37
C ALA A 275 2.21 32.82 -8.57
N ALA A 276 1.28 33.43 -7.83
CA ALA A 276 1.54 34.66 -7.09
C ALA A 276 2.66 34.48 -6.04
N GLY A 277 3.65 35.38 -6.07
CA GLY A 277 4.69 35.45 -5.03
C GLY A 277 5.77 34.36 -5.04
N THR A 278 5.77 33.44 -6.01
CA THR A 278 6.79 32.38 -6.10
C THR A 278 7.97 32.75 -6.98
N THR A 279 9.18 32.43 -6.52
CA THR A 279 10.42 32.64 -7.27
C THR A 279 10.55 31.64 -8.43
N LEU A 280 11.33 31.98 -9.46
CA LEU A 280 11.60 31.06 -10.58
C LEU A 280 12.23 29.73 -10.11
N SER A 281 13.14 29.78 -9.13
CA SER A 281 13.78 28.59 -8.55
C SER A 281 12.78 27.69 -7.82
N GLU A 282 11.83 28.26 -7.07
CA GLU A 282 10.77 27.48 -6.43
C GLU A 282 9.84 26.84 -7.45
N ARG A 283 9.55 27.56 -8.55
CA ARG A 283 8.72 27.02 -9.64
C ARG A 283 9.37 25.81 -10.29
N ALA A 284 10.62 25.99 -10.72
CA ALA A 284 11.52 24.96 -11.23
C ALA A 284 11.54 23.70 -10.34
N ASN A 285 11.84 23.88 -9.05
CA ASN A 285 11.91 22.76 -8.12
C ASN A 285 10.56 22.06 -7.94
N THR A 286 9.47 22.81 -7.93
CA THR A 286 8.13 22.24 -7.79
C THR A 286 7.70 21.47 -9.02
N TYR A 287 8.00 21.95 -10.22
CA TYR A 287 7.72 21.23 -11.46
C TYR A 287 8.45 19.89 -11.50
N ARG A 288 9.74 19.90 -11.14
CA ARG A 288 10.52 18.68 -10.95
C ARG A 288 9.87 17.74 -9.92
N LEU A 289 9.46 18.26 -8.76
CA LEU A 289 8.86 17.45 -7.70
C LEU A 289 7.42 17.00 -8.00
N ALA A 290 6.68 17.72 -8.84
CA ALA A 290 5.31 17.38 -9.21
C ALA A 290 5.25 16.01 -9.92
N ILE A 291 6.26 15.72 -10.73
CA ILE A 291 6.44 14.44 -11.43
C ILE A 291 7.47 13.53 -10.76
N ALA A 292 7.79 13.74 -9.47
CA ALA A 292 8.78 12.96 -8.74
C ALA A 292 8.57 11.43 -8.79
N PRO A 293 7.33 10.89 -8.79
CA PRO A 293 7.13 9.45 -8.99
C PRO A 293 7.73 8.92 -10.28
N LEU A 294 7.81 9.72 -11.35
CA LEU A 294 8.42 9.34 -12.62
C LEU A 294 9.95 9.37 -12.58
N GLN A 295 10.55 10.08 -11.61
CA GLN A 295 12.00 10.03 -11.42
C GLN A 295 12.45 8.65 -10.92
N ALA A 296 11.59 7.95 -10.16
CA ALA A 296 11.83 6.58 -9.74
C ALA A 296 11.94 5.59 -10.93
N TRP A 297 11.50 5.98 -12.14
CA TRP A 297 11.69 5.22 -13.37
C TRP A 297 13.17 4.99 -13.67
N GLN A 298 14.06 5.91 -13.28
CA GLN A 298 15.51 5.77 -13.51
C GLN A 298 16.08 4.53 -12.83
N GLN A 299 15.61 4.20 -11.62
CA GLN A 299 16.05 2.99 -10.91
C GLN A 299 15.54 1.72 -11.61
N VAL A 300 14.30 1.76 -12.08
CA VAL A 300 13.64 0.67 -12.80
C VAL A 300 14.28 0.45 -14.18
N PHE A 301 14.70 1.53 -14.85
CA PHE A 301 15.46 1.50 -16.10
C PHE A 301 16.89 0.98 -15.91
N ALA A 302 17.59 1.39 -14.85
CA ALA A 302 18.92 0.86 -14.54
C ALA A 302 18.90 -0.66 -14.31
N TRP A 303 17.82 -1.22 -13.75
CA TRP A 303 17.65 -2.68 -13.66
C TRP A 303 17.51 -3.34 -15.02
N GLN A 304 16.90 -2.66 -15.99
CA GLN A 304 16.79 -3.16 -17.36
C GLN A 304 18.15 -3.14 -18.06
N GLU A 305 18.94 -2.08 -17.91
CA GLU A 305 20.31 -2.03 -18.44
C GLU A 305 21.17 -3.15 -17.86
N ALA A 306 21.18 -3.29 -16.52
CA ALA A 306 21.88 -4.37 -15.85
C ALA A 306 21.40 -5.75 -16.33
N ALA A 307 20.08 -5.96 -16.48
CA ALA A 307 19.54 -7.21 -16.99
C ALA A 307 20.05 -7.53 -18.41
N GLN A 308 20.20 -6.53 -19.29
CA GLN A 308 20.72 -6.74 -20.65
C GLN A 308 22.17 -7.20 -20.68
N GLU A 309 22.98 -6.80 -19.69
CA GLU A 309 24.39 -7.17 -19.59
C GLU A 309 24.62 -8.59 -19.05
N VAL A 310 23.66 -9.15 -18.32
CA VAL A 310 23.77 -10.50 -17.73
C VAL A 310 23.89 -11.59 -18.81
N SER A 311 24.99 -12.34 -18.75
CA SER A 311 25.29 -13.45 -19.65
C SER A 311 24.49 -14.71 -19.32
N TYR A 312 24.36 -15.64 -20.28
CA TYR A 312 23.63 -16.91 -20.12
C TYR A 312 24.18 -17.81 -18.99
N PHE A 313 25.46 -17.66 -18.65
CA PHE A 313 26.14 -18.52 -17.67
C PHE A 313 26.16 -17.95 -16.25
N GLU A 314 25.55 -16.79 -16.03
CA GLU A 314 25.52 -16.14 -14.71
C GLU A 314 24.33 -16.61 -13.88
N GLU A 315 24.50 -16.66 -12.56
CA GLU A 315 23.45 -17.06 -11.59
C GLU A 315 22.21 -16.15 -11.71
N GLU A 316 22.40 -14.88 -12.08
CA GLU A 316 21.33 -13.90 -12.23
C GLU A 316 20.54 -14.03 -13.55
N TYR A 317 20.91 -14.96 -14.45
CA TYR A 317 20.30 -15.06 -15.77
C TYR A 317 18.78 -15.23 -15.70
N ALA A 318 18.26 -16.11 -14.83
CA ALA A 318 16.83 -16.36 -14.72
C ALA A 318 16.06 -15.12 -14.21
N LEU A 319 16.63 -14.39 -13.24
CA LEU A 319 16.08 -13.12 -12.72
C LEU A 319 16.07 -12.04 -13.81
N SER A 320 17.15 -11.93 -14.58
CA SER A 320 17.27 -11.04 -15.73
C SER A 320 16.21 -11.32 -16.79
N GLN A 321 16.03 -12.59 -17.18
CA GLN A 321 15.01 -12.98 -18.16
C GLN A 321 13.59 -12.70 -17.66
N ALA A 322 13.30 -12.98 -16.39
CA ALA A 322 12.01 -12.64 -15.80
C ALA A 322 11.73 -11.13 -15.83
N TRP A 323 12.75 -10.30 -15.56
CA TRP A 323 12.63 -8.85 -15.65
C TRP A 323 12.40 -8.37 -17.08
N LYS A 324 13.17 -8.88 -18.05
CA LYS A 324 13.03 -8.56 -19.49
C LYS A 324 11.62 -8.87 -19.99
N LEU A 325 11.06 -10.03 -19.62
CA LEU A 325 9.69 -10.40 -19.97
C LEU A 325 8.66 -9.40 -19.43
N LEU A 326 8.84 -8.94 -18.18
CA LEU A 326 7.96 -7.90 -17.62
C LEU A 326 8.14 -6.55 -18.31
N TRP A 327 9.37 -6.19 -18.65
CA TRP A 327 9.66 -4.97 -19.40
C TRP A 327 8.92 -4.95 -20.75
N GLU A 328 8.96 -6.06 -21.47
CA GLU A 328 8.26 -6.25 -22.74
C GLU A 328 6.74 -6.26 -22.59
N GLU A 329 6.20 -7.00 -21.61
CA GLU A 329 4.75 -7.08 -21.34
C GLU A 329 4.11 -5.70 -21.16
N TYR A 330 4.83 -4.78 -20.49
CA TYR A 330 4.35 -3.43 -20.21
C TYR A 330 4.77 -2.40 -21.25
N GLN A 331 5.41 -2.81 -22.35
CA GLN A 331 5.93 -1.91 -23.40
C GLN A 331 6.83 -0.81 -22.80
N ALA A 332 7.64 -1.17 -21.80
CA ALA A 332 8.37 -0.21 -20.98
C ALA A 332 9.44 0.57 -21.78
N GLU A 333 9.86 0.08 -22.95
CA GLU A 333 10.70 0.84 -23.88
C GLU A 333 10.01 2.12 -24.38
N GLN A 334 8.76 2.00 -24.84
CA GLN A 334 7.97 3.15 -25.27
C GLN A 334 7.67 4.10 -24.11
N LEU A 335 7.38 3.53 -22.93
CA LEU A 335 7.16 4.33 -21.72
C LEU A 335 8.43 5.10 -21.32
N THR A 336 9.61 4.53 -21.50
CA THR A 336 10.89 5.20 -21.22
C THR A 336 11.06 6.46 -22.06
N LEU A 337 10.71 6.41 -23.34
CA LEU A 337 10.74 7.59 -24.21
C LEU A 337 9.79 8.68 -23.70
N GLN A 338 8.57 8.31 -23.34
CA GLN A 338 7.55 9.25 -22.85
C GLN A 338 7.93 9.86 -21.48
N VAL A 339 8.40 9.03 -20.55
CA VAL A 339 8.88 9.47 -19.23
C VAL A 339 10.09 10.39 -19.39
N THR A 340 11.05 10.03 -20.24
CA THR A 340 12.26 10.85 -20.47
C THR A 340 11.92 12.20 -21.09
N ALA A 341 11.00 12.25 -22.06
CA ALA A 341 10.53 13.49 -22.66
C ALA A 341 9.90 14.41 -21.60
N LEU A 342 9.02 13.88 -20.74
CA LEU A 342 8.38 14.65 -19.68
C LEU A 342 9.36 15.09 -18.58
N LEU A 343 10.31 14.22 -18.20
CA LEU A 343 11.38 14.57 -17.27
C LEU A 343 12.29 15.67 -17.83
N HIS A 344 12.55 15.68 -19.14
CA HIS A 344 13.32 16.72 -19.80
C HIS A 344 12.55 18.05 -19.83
N GLU A 345 11.24 18.03 -20.12
CA GLU A 345 10.37 19.22 -20.05
C GLU A 345 10.39 19.85 -18.65
N ALA A 346 10.41 19.03 -17.60
CA ALA A 346 10.44 19.50 -16.22
C ALA A 346 11.82 19.96 -15.73
N ARG A 347 12.89 19.78 -16.52
CA ARG A 347 14.20 20.37 -16.20
C ARG A 347 14.15 21.86 -16.56
N PRO A 348 14.18 22.78 -15.57
CA PRO A 348 14.26 24.21 -15.85
C PRO A 348 15.58 24.54 -16.58
N PHE A 349 15.52 25.60 -17.41
CA PHE A 349 16.67 26.26 -18.03
C PHE A 349 17.80 26.59 -17.04
#